data_AF-A0A5J5ITJ8-F1
#
_entry.id   AF-A0A5J5ITJ8-F1
#
_cell.length_a   1.000
_cell.length_b   1.000
_cell.length_c   1.000
_cell.angle_alpha   90.00
_cell.angle_beta   90.00
_cell.angle_gamma   90.00
#
_symmetry.space_group_name_H-M   'P 1'
#
loop_
_entity.id
_entity.type
_entity.pdbx_description
1 polymer ?
#
loop_
_entity_poly.entity_id
_entity_poly.type
_entity_poly.pdbx_seq_one_letter_code
_entity_poly.pdbx_strand_id
1 'polypeptide(L)'
;MTASRASRLTLPSLLAAAALSLAACSSPEPQATIPPEAGAVPSSPVATPEATASTPALPDPTCENIIGEASFTELEGQGWEYEQEPFLLADEEISAGVMCTWTNPAEPGGNILQFGWAPLTAAEAESTQEALESDGWIREDDGDGAFLTEDPAFALTVDEAGYGITYYFGEGYVQVADTKANLAIVERR
;
A
#
# COMPACT_ATOMS: atom_id res chain seq x y z
N MET A 1 9.65 48.72 -27.29
CA MET A 1 8.63 48.53 -28.35
C MET A 1 9.24 47.69 -29.46
N THR A 2 8.91 46.40 -29.52
CA THR A 2 8.95 45.56 -30.72
C THR A 2 8.17 44.27 -30.42
N ALA A 3 7.35 43.86 -31.37
CA ALA A 3 6.12 43.10 -31.15
C ALA A 3 6.25 41.58 -31.34
N SER A 4 5.51 40.86 -30.50
CA SER A 4 4.57 39.75 -30.76
C SER A 4 4.80 38.82 -31.95
N ARG A 5 4.71 37.50 -31.70
CA ARG A 5 3.96 36.55 -32.56
C ARG A 5 3.46 35.36 -31.73
N ALA A 6 2.18 35.41 -31.42
CA ALA A 6 1.40 34.25 -30.97
C ALA A 6 1.25 33.24 -32.11
N SER A 7 1.35 31.95 -31.81
CA SER A 7 0.77 30.89 -32.63
C SER A 7 -0.25 30.14 -31.79
N ARG A 8 -1.53 30.40 -32.09
CA ARG A 8 -2.66 29.57 -31.71
C ARG A 8 -2.78 28.48 -32.78
N LEU A 9 -2.82 27.22 -32.37
CA LEU A 9 -3.41 26.16 -33.18
C LEU A 9 -4.35 25.33 -32.29
N THR A 10 -5.64 25.57 -32.52
CA THR A 10 -6.80 24.80 -32.10
C THR A 10 -7.16 23.77 -33.17
N LEU A 11 -7.58 22.56 -32.77
CA LEU A 11 -8.68 21.69 -33.30
C LEU A 11 -8.38 20.19 -33.02
N PRO A 12 -9.38 19.27 -33.04
CA PRO A 12 -10.70 19.26 -32.38
C PRO A 12 -10.97 17.92 -31.64
N SER A 13 -12.08 17.92 -30.90
CA SER A 13 -12.73 16.79 -30.23
C SER A 13 -13.19 15.66 -31.18
N LEU A 14 -13.08 14.41 -30.73
CA LEU A 14 -13.93 13.30 -31.18
C LEU A 14 -14.64 12.68 -29.97
N LEU A 15 -15.97 12.86 -29.91
CA LEU A 15 -16.88 12.04 -29.12
C LEU A 15 -17.17 10.74 -29.89
N ALA A 16 -17.12 9.61 -29.20
CA ALA A 16 -17.82 8.40 -29.61
C ALA A 16 -18.46 7.74 -28.37
N ALA A 17 -19.77 7.92 -28.24
CA ALA A 17 -20.60 7.20 -27.29
C ALA A 17 -20.92 5.81 -27.87
N ALA A 18 -20.63 4.77 -27.10
CA ALA A 18 -21.11 3.41 -27.36
C ALA A 18 -22.04 2.99 -26.21
N ALA A 19 -23.34 3.06 -26.49
CA ALA A 19 -24.39 2.41 -25.71
C ALA A 19 -24.68 1.02 -26.31
N LEU A 20 -25.48 0.21 -25.59
CA LEU A 20 -26.01 -1.13 -25.89
C LEU A 20 -25.14 -2.26 -25.28
N SER A 21 -25.67 -3.23 -24.52
CA SER A 21 -27.04 -3.75 -24.42
C SER A 21 -27.22 -4.60 -23.15
N LEU A 22 -28.41 -4.52 -22.53
CA LEU A 22 -28.86 -5.40 -21.45
C LEU A 22 -29.17 -6.80 -22.01
N ALA A 23 -28.56 -7.84 -21.45
CA ALA A 23 -29.04 -9.23 -21.58
C ALA A 23 -29.62 -9.66 -20.23
N ALA A 24 -30.95 -9.67 -20.15
CA ALA A 24 -31.71 -10.26 -19.06
C ALA A 24 -32.00 -11.74 -19.40
N CYS A 25 -31.44 -12.67 -18.62
CA CYS A 25 -31.84 -14.07 -18.65
C CYS A 25 -32.77 -14.33 -17.46
N SER A 26 -34.06 -14.47 -17.76
CA SER A 26 -35.09 -15.00 -16.89
C SER A 26 -34.88 -16.51 -16.70
N SER A 27 -34.88 -16.98 -15.45
CA SER A 27 -34.88 -18.41 -15.11
C SER A 27 -36.24 -18.79 -14.50
N PRO A 28 -36.83 -19.94 -14.87
CA PRO A 28 -38.19 -20.30 -14.48
C PRO A 28 -38.31 -20.80 -13.02
N GLU A 29 -39.48 -20.51 -12.46
CA GLU A 29 -39.97 -20.79 -11.11
C GLU A 29 -40.15 -22.30 -10.82
N PRO A 30 -39.69 -22.81 -9.67
CA PRO A 30 -39.99 -24.19 -9.26
C PRO A 30 -41.43 -24.33 -8.74
N GLN A 31 -42.17 -25.27 -9.32
CA GLN A 31 -43.49 -25.70 -8.87
C GLN A 31 -43.47 -26.22 -7.42
N ALA A 32 -44.35 -25.70 -6.59
CA ALA A 32 -44.74 -26.31 -5.32
C ALA A 32 -45.54 -27.60 -5.57
N THR A 33 -45.07 -28.72 -5.02
CA THR A 33 -45.85 -29.96 -4.89
C THR A 33 -45.94 -30.33 -3.40
N ILE A 34 -47.17 -30.51 -2.92
CA ILE A 34 -47.56 -30.89 -1.55
C ILE A 34 -47.41 -32.42 -1.35
N PRO A 35 -47.17 -32.92 -0.12
CA PRO A 35 -46.37 -34.13 0.15
C PRO A 35 -47.22 -35.40 0.38
N PRO A 36 -46.60 -36.59 0.33
CA PRO A 36 -47.06 -37.75 1.07
C PRO A 36 -46.22 -38.03 2.33
N GLU A 37 -46.90 -38.67 3.26
CA GLU A 37 -46.57 -38.93 4.66
C GLU A 37 -45.49 -40.01 4.87
N ALA A 38 -44.66 -39.78 5.89
CA ALA A 38 -43.86 -40.68 6.72
C ALA A 38 -43.31 -42.00 6.10
N GLY A 39 -42.03 -41.98 5.74
CA GLY A 39 -41.15 -43.14 5.64
C GLY A 39 -39.79 -42.84 6.29
N ALA A 40 -39.29 -43.74 7.13
CA ALA A 40 -38.11 -43.57 7.98
C ALA A 40 -36.86 -43.06 7.23
N VAL A 41 -36.23 -42.01 7.76
CA VAL A 41 -34.97 -41.44 7.25
C VAL A 41 -33.79 -42.34 7.63
N PRO A 42 -32.98 -42.81 6.67
CA PRO A 42 -31.63 -43.31 6.97
C PRO A 42 -30.74 -42.12 7.38
N SER A 43 -29.94 -42.28 8.44
CA SER A 43 -28.98 -41.27 8.87
C SER A 43 -27.97 -40.98 7.75
N SER A 44 -28.06 -39.80 7.14
CA SER A 44 -27.01 -39.29 6.26
C SER A 44 -25.71 -39.11 7.06
N PRO A 45 -24.54 -39.44 6.48
CA PRO A 45 -23.27 -39.10 7.12
C PRO A 45 -23.19 -37.58 7.25
N VAL A 46 -22.94 -37.11 8.47
CA VAL A 46 -22.64 -35.70 8.75
C VAL A 46 -21.38 -35.35 7.96
N ALA A 47 -21.46 -34.34 7.09
CA ALA A 47 -20.30 -33.79 6.42
C ALA A 47 -19.34 -33.27 7.50
N THR A 48 -18.19 -33.92 7.64
CA THR A 48 -17.07 -33.40 8.42
C THR A 48 -16.72 -32.03 7.85
N PRO A 49 -16.64 -30.95 8.66
CA PRO A 49 -16.18 -29.67 8.16
C PRO A 49 -14.80 -29.84 7.54
N GLU A 50 -14.69 -29.48 6.25
CA GLU A 50 -13.42 -29.44 5.54
C GLU A 50 -12.54 -28.42 6.27
N ALA A 51 -11.38 -28.86 6.76
CA ALA A 51 -10.44 -27.96 7.41
C ALA A 51 -10.01 -26.93 6.36
N THR A 52 -10.47 -25.68 6.51
CA THR A 52 -9.97 -24.55 5.73
C THR A 52 -8.46 -24.55 5.87
N ALA A 53 -7.75 -24.77 4.76
CA ALA A 53 -6.29 -24.63 4.74
C ALA A 53 -5.97 -23.20 5.17
N SER A 54 -5.30 -23.05 6.31
CA SER A 54 -4.79 -21.75 6.74
C SER A 54 -3.69 -21.34 5.78
N THR A 55 -3.79 -20.12 5.23
CA THR A 55 -2.68 -19.48 4.52
C THR A 55 -1.44 -19.52 5.42
N PRO A 56 -0.26 -19.94 4.92
CA PRO A 56 0.96 -19.90 5.69
C PRO A 56 1.20 -18.48 6.21
N ALA A 57 1.58 -18.35 7.48
CA ALA A 57 2.04 -17.07 8.01
C ALA A 57 3.26 -16.60 7.21
N LEU A 58 3.26 -15.34 6.83
CA LEU A 58 4.43 -14.69 6.26
C LEU A 58 5.53 -14.58 7.34
N PRO A 59 6.81 -14.58 6.95
CA PRO A 59 7.89 -14.39 7.91
C PRO A 59 7.82 -13.00 8.53
N ASP A 60 8.34 -12.85 9.75
CA ASP A 60 8.46 -11.55 10.40
C ASP A 60 9.27 -10.56 9.53
N PRO A 61 8.91 -9.28 9.53
CA PRO A 61 9.60 -8.28 8.71
C PRO A 61 11.02 -8.03 9.23
N THR A 62 11.99 -7.99 8.30
CA THR A 62 13.40 -7.67 8.56
C THR A 62 13.92 -6.74 7.47
N CYS A 63 15.04 -6.07 7.71
CA CYS A 63 15.66 -5.24 6.67
C CYS A 63 16.10 -6.01 5.43
N GLU A 64 16.31 -7.33 5.55
CA GLU A 64 16.60 -8.18 4.38
C GLU A 64 15.37 -8.52 3.54
N ASN A 65 14.16 -8.39 4.09
CA ASN A 65 12.95 -8.91 3.46
C ASN A 65 11.84 -7.88 3.23
N ILE A 66 11.93 -6.68 3.82
CA ILE A 66 10.97 -5.60 3.57
C ILE A 66 11.27 -4.81 2.31
N ILE A 67 12.45 -4.95 1.73
CA ILE A 67 12.75 -4.45 0.38
C ILE A 67 12.89 -5.65 -0.56
N GLY A 68 12.51 -5.47 -1.83
CA GLY A 68 12.62 -6.54 -2.81
C GLY A 68 14.04 -7.09 -2.92
N GLU A 69 14.19 -8.42 -3.08
CA GLU A 69 15.48 -9.14 -3.06
C GLU A 69 16.52 -8.54 -4.02
N ALA A 70 16.08 -8.10 -5.19
CA ALA A 70 16.94 -7.43 -6.17
C ALA A 70 17.50 -6.10 -5.63
N SER A 71 16.66 -5.29 -4.98
CA SER A 71 17.06 -4.02 -4.37
C SER A 71 17.97 -4.24 -3.16
N PHE A 72 17.68 -5.24 -2.33
CA PHE A 72 18.55 -5.63 -1.22
C PHE A 72 19.97 -5.98 -1.71
N THR A 73 20.05 -6.88 -2.69
CA THR A 73 21.33 -7.31 -3.29
C THR A 73 22.08 -6.14 -3.93
N GLU A 74 21.35 -5.21 -4.57
CA GLU A 74 21.94 -4.04 -5.21
C GLU A 74 22.51 -3.05 -4.17
N LEU A 75 21.82 -2.82 -3.06
CA LEU A 75 22.32 -1.97 -1.97
C LEU A 75 23.57 -2.57 -1.32
N GLU A 76 23.55 -3.85 -0.96
CA GLU A 76 24.72 -4.54 -0.40
C GLU A 76 25.90 -4.52 -1.39
N GLY A 77 25.64 -4.77 -2.68
CA GLY A 77 26.66 -4.76 -3.74
C GLY A 77 27.32 -3.39 -3.93
N GLN A 78 26.62 -2.31 -3.57
CA GLN A 78 27.13 -0.94 -3.56
C GLN A 78 27.80 -0.55 -2.23
N GLY A 79 27.86 -1.47 -1.27
CA GLY A 79 28.50 -1.26 0.04
C GLY A 79 27.62 -0.50 1.03
N TRP A 80 26.31 -0.49 0.85
CA TRP A 80 25.39 0.00 1.87
C TRP A 80 25.25 -1.03 3.00
N GLU A 81 25.16 -0.52 4.22
CA GLU A 81 24.93 -1.27 5.45
C GLU A 81 23.63 -0.78 6.09
N TYR A 82 22.92 -1.64 6.82
CA TYR A 82 21.65 -1.28 7.47
C TYR A 82 21.68 -1.48 8.99
N GLU A 83 20.90 -0.64 9.66
CA GLU A 83 20.49 -0.82 11.05
C GLU A 83 18.99 -1.12 11.10
N GLN A 84 18.63 -2.14 11.88
CA GLN A 84 17.25 -2.57 12.07
C GLN A 84 16.73 -2.13 13.43
N GLU A 85 15.58 -1.46 13.43
CA GLU A 85 14.88 -1.01 14.62
C GLU A 85 13.40 -1.43 14.56
N PRO A 86 12.67 -1.46 15.70
CA PRO A 86 11.22 -1.52 15.67
C PRO A 86 10.63 -0.39 14.83
N PHE A 87 9.47 -0.61 14.23
CA PHE A 87 8.80 0.48 13.50
C PHE A 87 8.31 1.55 14.47
N LEU A 88 8.70 2.79 14.22
CA LEU A 88 8.21 3.96 14.94
C LEU A 88 7.24 4.73 14.04
N LEU A 89 6.06 5.01 14.56
CA LEU A 89 5.04 5.82 13.90
C LEU A 89 4.70 6.98 14.81
N ALA A 90 5.14 8.19 14.44
CA ALA A 90 5.21 9.33 15.36
C ALA A 90 6.00 8.95 16.64
N ASP A 91 5.34 8.96 17.80
CA ASP A 91 5.94 8.61 19.11
C ASP A 91 5.60 7.19 19.58
N GLU A 92 4.92 6.39 18.76
CA GLU A 92 4.50 5.03 19.11
C GLU A 92 5.37 3.95 18.44
N GLU A 93 5.78 2.96 19.24
CA GLU A 93 6.49 1.79 18.75
C GLU A 93 5.52 0.68 18.37
N ILE A 94 5.64 0.17 17.15
CA ILE A 94 4.94 -1.02 16.66
C ILE A 94 5.96 -2.14 16.53
N SER A 95 6.12 -2.93 17.60
CA SER A 95 7.15 -3.99 17.66
C SER A 95 6.94 -5.14 16.65
N ALA A 96 5.77 -5.23 16.03
CA ALA A 96 5.47 -6.17 14.93
C ALA A 96 5.90 -5.65 13.55
N GLY A 97 6.35 -4.40 13.46
CA GLY A 97 6.93 -3.79 12.27
C GLY A 97 8.43 -3.64 12.38
N VAL A 98 9.04 -3.15 11.30
CA VAL A 98 10.46 -2.88 11.22
C VAL A 98 10.74 -1.53 10.54
N MET A 99 11.71 -0.80 11.07
CA MET A 99 12.33 0.36 10.45
C MET A 99 13.78 0.01 10.10
N CYS A 100 14.21 0.40 8.91
CA CYS A 100 15.52 0.08 8.37
C CYS A 100 16.21 1.35 7.88
N THR A 101 17.32 1.68 8.53
CA THR A 101 18.15 2.83 8.18
C THR A 101 19.40 2.33 7.48
N TRP A 102 19.56 2.68 6.21
CA TRP A 102 20.70 2.28 5.39
C TRP A 102 21.68 3.44 5.24
N THR A 103 22.97 3.15 5.39
CA THR A 103 24.07 4.11 5.26
C THR A 103 25.21 3.54 4.44
N ASN A 104 25.96 4.39 3.75
CA ASN A 104 27.16 3.98 3.03
C ASN A 104 28.41 4.56 3.72
N PRO A 105 29.21 3.75 4.43
CA PRO A 105 30.38 4.25 5.16
C PRO A 105 31.51 4.75 4.23
N ALA A 106 31.50 4.36 2.95
CA ALA A 106 32.44 4.87 1.95
C ALA A 106 32.11 6.32 1.51
N GLU A 107 30.92 6.82 1.84
CA GLU A 107 30.49 8.20 1.61
C GLU A 107 30.15 8.90 2.93
N PRO A 108 31.15 9.27 3.77
CA PRO A 108 30.89 9.94 5.04
C PRO A 108 30.19 11.29 4.83
N GLY A 109 29.00 11.44 5.42
CA GLY A 109 28.12 12.60 5.19
C GLY A 109 27.25 12.48 3.93
N GLY A 110 27.24 11.31 3.29
CA GLY A 110 26.32 10.94 2.22
C GLY A 110 24.89 10.72 2.72
N ASN A 111 23.99 10.43 1.78
CA ASN A 111 22.57 10.28 2.05
C ASN A 111 22.30 9.02 2.88
N ILE A 112 21.26 9.08 3.71
CA ILE A 112 20.67 7.94 4.41
C ILE A 112 19.50 7.46 3.55
N LEU A 113 19.20 6.16 3.52
CA LEU A 113 17.93 5.65 3.00
C LEU A 113 17.14 5.04 4.14
N GLN A 114 15.86 5.40 4.24
CA GLN A 114 14.94 4.83 5.21
C GLN A 114 13.89 3.99 4.49
N PHE A 115 13.62 2.80 5.02
CA PHE A 115 12.50 1.94 4.61
C PHE A 115 11.85 1.35 5.85
N GLY A 116 10.53 1.23 5.85
CA GLY A 116 9.85 0.56 6.96
C GLY A 116 8.48 0.05 6.57
N TRP A 117 8.03 -0.92 7.35
CA TRP A 117 6.72 -1.54 7.22
C TRP A 117 6.22 -1.98 8.59
N ALA A 118 4.93 -1.82 8.84
CA ALA A 118 4.27 -2.34 10.03
C ALA A 118 2.81 -2.73 9.76
N PRO A 119 2.28 -3.75 10.47
CA PRO A 119 0.85 -3.96 10.50
C PRO A 119 0.18 -2.81 11.26
N LEU A 120 -1.00 -2.40 10.81
CA LEU A 120 -1.75 -1.29 11.40
C LEU A 120 -3.25 -1.54 11.31
N THR A 121 -3.98 -1.40 12.40
CA THR A 121 -5.44 -1.50 12.37
C THR A 121 -6.04 -0.27 11.67
N ALA A 122 -7.28 -0.38 11.17
CA ALA A 122 -7.96 0.74 10.54
C ALA A 122 -8.10 1.96 11.48
N ALA A 123 -8.33 1.73 12.78
CA ALA A 123 -8.46 2.80 13.76
C ALA A 123 -7.12 3.49 14.07
N GLU A 124 -6.03 2.72 14.18
CA GLU A 124 -4.69 3.29 14.32
C GLU A 124 -4.31 4.07 13.05
N ALA A 125 -4.58 3.53 11.86
CA ALA A 125 -4.33 4.20 10.60
C ALA A 125 -5.08 5.53 10.48
N GLU A 126 -6.38 5.57 10.82
CA GLU A 126 -7.18 6.81 10.81
C GLU A 126 -6.59 7.83 11.79
N SER A 127 -6.36 7.41 13.04
CA SER A 127 -5.84 8.29 14.08
C SER A 127 -4.44 8.84 13.75
N THR A 128 -3.54 8.03 13.20
CA THR A 128 -2.21 8.48 12.81
C THR A 128 -2.27 9.44 11.64
N GLN A 129 -3.09 9.16 10.62
CA GLN A 129 -3.24 10.05 9.47
C GLN A 129 -3.73 11.44 9.91
N GLU A 130 -4.75 11.49 10.78
CA GLU A 130 -5.24 12.75 11.35
C GLU A 130 -4.16 13.51 12.14
N ALA A 131 -3.35 12.79 12.92
CA ALA A 131 -2.25 13.38 13.68
C ALA A 131 -1.16 13.96 12.77
N LEU A 132 -0.70 13.20 11.78
CA LEU A 132 0.30 13.66 10.82
C LEU A 132 -0.21 14.88 10.02
N GLU A 133 -1.46 14.87 9.56
CA GLU A 133 -2.07 16.02 8.88
C GLU A 133 -2.13 17.25 9.79
N SER A 134 -2.46 17.06 11.08
CA SER A 134 -2.42 18.13 12.07
C SER A 134 -1.01 18.69 12.30
N ASP A 135 0.02 17.85 12.17
CA ASP A 135 1.43 18.24 12.26
C ASP A 135 1.98 18.85 10.96
N GLY A 136 1.14 18.95 9.92
CA GLY A 136 1.47 19.63 8.66
C GLY A 136 1.92 18.69 7.54
N TRP A 137 1.80 17.38 7.72
CA TRP A 137 2.06 16.43 6.63
C TRP A 137 1.02 16.59 5.52
N ILE A 138 1.48 16.40 4.29
CA ILE A 138 0.68 16.61 3.09
C ILE A 138 0.07 15.27 2.67
N ARG A 139 -1.26 15.20 2.74
CA ARG A 139 -2.05 14.06 2.29
C ARG A 139 -2.24 14.05 0.77
N GLU A 140 -2.07 12.89 0.15
CA GLU A 140 -2.55 12.56 -1.19
C GLU A 140 -3.31 11.24 -1.16
N ASP A 141 -4.61 11.27 -1.49
CA ASP A 141 -5.40 10.06 -1.60
C ASP A 141 -4.98 9.22 -2.81
N ASP A 142 -4.93 7.90 -2.62
CA ASP A 142 -4.72 6.91 -3.66
C ASP A 142 -5.87 5.89 -3.60
N GLY A 143 -6.31 5.33 -4.72
CA GLY A 143 -7.59 4.59 -4.76
C GLY A 143 -7.78 3.55 -3.64
N ASP A 144 -6.69 2.89 -3.23
CA ASP A 144 -6.68 1.83 -2.22
C ASP A 144 -6.02 2.26 -0.88
N GLY A 145 -5.68 3.54 -0.69
CA GLY A 145 -4.97 4.03 0.49
C GLY A 145 -4.69 5.54 0.49
N ALA A 146 -3.65 5.97 1.20
CA ALA A 146 -3.22 7.37 1.14
C ALA A 146 -1.74 7.52 1.42
N PHE A 147 -1.13 8.49 0.74
CA PHE A 147 0.21 8.96 1.03
C PHE A 147 0.15 10.14 1.99
N LEU A 148 1.03 10.16 2.99
CA LEU A 148 1.31 11.33 3.79
C LEU A 148 2.80 11.63 3.68
N THR A 149 3.12 12.79 3.10
CA THR A 149 4.49 13.23 2.84
C THR A 149 4.85 14.38 3.75
N GLU A 150 6.09 14.40 4.25
CA GLU A 150 6.65 15.55 4.95
C GLU A 150 6.55 16.82 4.08
N ASP A 151 6.22 17.96 4.69
CA ASP A 151 6.20 19.23 3.95
C ASP A 151 7.62 19.57 3.45
N PRO A 152 7.83 19.75 2.13
CA PRO A 152 9.13 20.03 1.55
C PRO A 152 9.77 21.33 2.06
N ALA A 153 9.00 22.23 2.68
CA ALA A 153 9.53 23.42 3.34
C ALA A 153 10.32 23.11 4.63
N PHE A 154 10.10 21.93 5.23
CA PHE A 154 10.74 21.50 6.47
C PHE A 154 11.59 20.23 6.31
N ALA A 155 11.41 19.49 5.21
CA ALA A 155 12.17 18.29 4.90
C ALA A 155 13.69 18.56 4.81
N LEU A 156 14.48 17.64 5.37
CA LEU A 156 15.94 17.68 5.28
C LEU A 156 16.43 17.41 3.86
N THR A 157 15.74 16.51 3.17
CA THR A 157 16.01 16.07 1.81
C THR A 157 14.69 15.87 1.07
N VAL A 158 14.68 16.17 -0.23
CA VAL A 158 13.56 15.90 -1.14
C VAL A 158 14.09 15.38 -2.47
N ASP A 159 13.30 14.58 -3.16
CA ASP A 159 13.61 14.11 -4.51
C ASP A 159 13.36 15.18 -5.60
N GLU A 160 13.57 14.81 -6.86
CA GLU A 160 13.35 15.70 -8.01
C GLU A 160 11.89 16.15 -8.17
N ALA A 161 10.94 15.36 -7.65
CA ALA A 161 9.51 15.67 -7.66
C ALA A 161 9.08 16.48 -6.42
N GLY A 162 9.99 16.70 -5.46
CA GLY A 162 9.75 17.46 -4.24
C GLY A 162 9.22 16.63 -3.07
N TYR A 163 9.31 15.29 -3.14
CA TYR A 163 8.91 14.40 -2.06
C TYR A 163 10.07 14.13 -1.10
N GLY A 164 9.85 14.42 0.18
CA GLY A 164 10.68 13.90 1.27
C GLY A 164 10.11 12.61 1.84
N ILE A 165 10.37 12.34 3.12
CA ILE A 165 9.88 11.14 3.80
C ILE A 165 8.38 10.99 3.57
N THR A 166 7.97 9.81 3.14
CA THR A 166 6.60 9.53 2.75
C THR A 166 6.11 8.25 3.41
N TYR A 167 4.98 8.33 4.11
CA TYR A 167 4.20 7.19 4.54
C TYR A 167 3.17 6.81 3.49
N TYR A 168 2.87 5.52 3.36
CA TYR A 168 1.68 5.01 2.69
C TYR A 168 0.85 4.17 3.65
N PHE A 169 -0.41 4.56 3.83
CA PHE A 169 -1.39 3.85 4.63
C PHE A 169 -2.29 3.03 3.72
N GLY A 170 -2.15 1.71 3.79
CA GLY A 170 -3.00 0.76 3.07
C GLY A 170 -3.94 0.02 4.03
N GLU A 171 -4.75 -0.88 3.48
CA GLU A 171 -5.61 -1.74 4.31
C GLU A 171 -4.76 -2.68 5.18
N GLY A 172 -4.73 -2.42 6.49
CA GLY A 172 -4.10 -3.30 7.48
C GLY A 172 -2.60 -3.06 7.70
N TYR A 173 -2.00 -2.04 7.07
CA TYR A 173 -0.56 -1.78 7.20
C TYR A 173 -0.20 -0.33 6.90
N VAL A 174 1.01 0.04 7.31
CA VAL A 174 1.69 1.27 6.91
C VAL A 174 3.08 0.93 6.36
N GLN A 175 3.50 1.69 5.36
CA GLN A 175 4.86 1.70 4.84
C GLN A 175 5.46 3.09 4.98
N VAL A 176 6.78 3.17 5.05
CA VAL A 176 7.52 4.43 4.96
C VAL A 176 8.73 4.26 4.08
N ALA A 177 9.06 5.29 3.33
CA ALA A 177 10.34 5.39 2.67
C ALA A 177 10.83 6.84 2.65
N ASP A 178 12.12 7.02 2.34
CA ASP A 178 12.75 8.34 2.23
C ASP A 178 12.08 9.26 1.19
N THR A 179 11.45 8.67 0.16
CA THR A 179 10.65 9.37 -0.84
C THR A 179 9.44 8.54 -1.25
N LYS A 180 8.43 9.19 -1.84
CA LYS A 180 7.26 8.50 -2.42
C LYS A 180 7.64 7.47 -3.47
N ALA A 181 8.65 7.75 -4.29
CA ALA A 181 9.12 6.81 -5.32
C ALA A 181 9.76 5.55 -4.71
N ASN A 182 10.44 5.70 -3.57
CA ASN A 182 11.09 4.60 -2.87
C ASN A 182 10.11 3.59 -2.24
N LEU A 183 8.86 3.98 -1.98
CA LEU A 183 7.83 3.05 -1.50
C LEU A 183 7.58 1.87 -2.46
N ALA A 184 7.86 2.06 -3.76
CA ALA A 184 7.64 1.02 -4.77
C ALA A 184 8.50 -0.24 -4.56
N ILE A 185 9.59 -0.15 -3.79
CA ILE A 185 10.45 -1.30 -3.49
C ILE A 185 10.16 -1.94 -2.12
N VAL A 186 9.24 -1.37 -1.34
CA VAL A 186 8.84 -1.92 -0.04
C VAL A 186 7.80 -3.02 -0.22
N GLU A 187 8.10 -4.22 0.29
CA GLU A 187 7.24 -5.39 0.19
C GLU A 187 6.38 -5.56 1.45
N ARG A 188 5.13 -6.01 1.25
CA ARG A 188 4.22 -6.34 2.35
C ARG A 188 4.59 -7.71 2.92
N ARG A 189 4.68 -7.79 4.25
CA ARG A 189 4.92 -9.03 5.00
C ARG A 189 3.77 -9.34 5.94
#